data_AF-A0A1G3UAF2-F1
#
_entry.id   AF-A0A1G3UAF2-F1
#
_cell.length_a   1.000
_cell.length_b   1.000
_cell.length_c   1.000
_cell.angle_alpha   90.00
_cell.angle_beta   90.00
_cell.angle_gamma   90.00
#
_symmetry.space_group_name_H-M   'P 1'
#
loop_
_entity.id
_entity.type
_entity.pdbx_description
1 polymer ?
#
loop_
_entity_poly.entity_id
_entity_poly.type
_entity_poly.pdbx_seq_one_letter_code
_entity_poly.pdbx_strand_id
1 'polypeptide(L)'
;MNVEKELVSRSGGVCELCGSSEGLSVFEVAPSDGSTEQCVYICSTCRNQIGNQDNMDEAHFNCLNDSMWSETPAVVVMSYRILKALGREDLVDMIYMEDDVKSWADAAIGGSSSNVVVKDSNGVVLNTGDSVVIIKDLEVKGAGFTAKRGTTVRNISIPSDVADHIEGRVNGTKIYLKTEFLKKA
;
A
#
# COMPACT_ATOMS: atom_id res chain seq x y z
N MET A 1 2.05 -16.15 29.61
CA MET A 1 2.47 -17.01 28.48
C MET A 1 3.70 -16.39 27.84
N ASN A 2 4.66 -17.19 27.36
CA ASN A 2 5.85 -16.67 26.70
C ASN A 2 5.63 -16.83 25.19
N VAL A 3 5.31 -15.72 24.51
CA VAL A 3 5.00 -15.66 23.07
C VAL A 3 6.06 -16.35 22.22
N GLU A 4 7.34 -16.20 22.60
CA GLU A 4 8.46 -16.85 21.93
C GLU A 4 8.35 -18.39 21.94
N LYS A 5 7.92 -19.00 23.06
CA LYS A 5 7.80 -20.46 23.14
C LYS A 5 6.67 -20.99 22.25
N GLU A 6 5.57 -20.26 22.16
CA GLU A 6 4.44 -20.63 21.30
C GLU A 6 4.82 -20.48 19.83
N LEU A 7 5.52 -19.40 19.47
CA LEU A 7 6.03 -19.19 18.12
C LEU A 7 7.05 -20.25 17.69
N VAL A 8 7.94 -20.68 18.58
CA VAL A 8 8.86 -21.80 18.29
C VAL A 8 8.08 -23.09 18.03
N SER A 9 7.01 -23.34 18.80
CA SER A 9 6.16 -24.51 18.59
C SER A 9 5.35 -24.44 17.29
N ARG A 10 4.87 -23.25 16.90
CA ARG A 10 4.11 -23.02 15.66
C ARG A 10 5.01 -23.17 14.42
N SER A 11 6.14 -22.49 14.45
CA SER A 11 7.07 -22.44 13.33
C SER A 11 7.92 -23.70 13.17
N GLY A 12 7.94 -24.59 14.16
CA GLY A 12 8.85 -25.75 14.17
C GLY A 12 10.32 -25.37 14.34
N GLY A 13 10.60 -24.14 14.82
CA GLY A 13 11.97 -23.63 15.00
C GLY A 13 12.63 -23.13 13.71
N VAL A 14 11.85 -22.72 12.71
CA VAL A 14 12.34 -22.07 11.49
C VAL A 14 11.68 -20.70 11.28
N CYS A 15 12.24 -19.90 10.39
CA CYS A 15 11.67 -18.63 9.97
C CYS A 15 10.38 -18.88 9.20
N GLU A 16 9.30 -18.22 9.57
CA GLU A 16 7.98 -18.42 8.94
C GLU A 16 7.87 -17.77 7.55
N LEU A 17 8.83 -16.91 7.20
CA LEU A 17 8.90 -16.25 5.88
C LEU A 17 9.85 -16.96 4.91
N CYS A 18 11.00 -17.47 5.37
CA CYS A 18 12.02 -18.02 4.48
C CYS A 18 12.49 -19.43 4.82
N GLY A 19 12.02 -20.02 5.93
CA GLY A 19 12.40 -21.36 6.36
C GLY A 19 13.82 -21.49 6.95
N SER A 20 14.59 -20.40 7.06
CA SER A 20 15.93 -20.44 7.68
C SER A 20 15.83 -20.66 9.20
N SER A 21 16.81 -21.37 9.78
CA SER A 21 16.92 -21.60 11.23
C SER A 21 17.89 -20.65 11.95
N GLU A 22 18.47 -19.67 11.24
CA GLU A 22 19.54 -18.82 11.78
C GLU A 22 19.03 -17.50 12.39
N GLY A 23 19.48 -17.18 13.61
CA GLY A 23 19.23 -15.87 14.24
C GLY A 23 17.75 -15.52 14.37
N LEU A 24 16.94 -16.48 14.81
CA LEU A 24 15.49 -16.35 14.92
C LEU A 24 15.10 -15.41 16.05
N SER A 25 14.07 -14.60 15.81
CA SER A 25 13.58 -13.61 16.75
C SER A 25 12.11 -13.34 16.53
N VAL A 26 11.42 -12.95 17.61
CA VAL A 26 10.02 -12.52 17.55
C VAL A 26 9.93 -11.14 16.90
N PHE A 27 9.03 -11.00 15.94
CA PHE A 27 8.73 -9.74 15.28
C PHE A 27 7.22 -9.48 15.35
N GLU A 28 6.87 -8.33 15.91
CA GLU A 28 5.49 -7.89 16.08
C GLU A 28 4.99 -7.24 14.78
N VAL A 29 3.86 -7.73 14.27
CA VAL A 29 3.25 -7.21 13.06
C VAL A 29 2.32 -6.07 13.44
N ALA A 30 2.80 -4.84 13.34
CA ALA A 30 1.99 -3.66 13.67
C ALA A 30 0.72 -3.57 12.77
N PRO A 31 -0.40 -2.97 13.22
CA PRO A 31 -0.73 -2.74 14.62
C PRO A 31 -0.87 -4.08 15.35
N SER A 32 -0.18 -4.22 16.49
CA SER A 32 -0.12 -5.46 17.27
C SER A 32 -0.58 -5.20 18.70
N ASP A 33 -1.26 -6.18 19.29
CA ASP A 33 -1.59 -6.28 20.71
C ASP A 33 -0.57 -7.10 21.50
N GLY A 34 0.51 -7.56 20.85
CA GLY A 34 1.54 -8.43 21.42
C GLY A 34 1.09 -9.89 21.57
N SER A 35 -0.04 -10.29 20.97
CA SER A 35 -0.48 -11.68 20.92
C SER A 35 0.36 -12.51 19.94
N THR A 36 0.37 -13.83 20.17
CA THR A 36 1.06 -14.81 19.32
C THR A 36 0.54 -14.81 17.88
N GLU A 37 -0.75 -14.52 17.70
CA GLU A 37 -1.41 -14.42 16.39
C GLU A 37 -1.04 -13.15 15.61
N GLN A 38 -0.49 -12.14 16.28
CA GLN A 38 -0.01 -10.89 15.67
C GLN A 38 1.52 -10.78 15.66
N CYS A 39 2.19 -11.90 15.91
CA CYS A 39 3.64 -12.02 15.88
C CYS A 39 4.08 -13.08 14.86
N VAL A 40 5.26 -12.85 14.30
CA VAL A 40 5.94 -13.82 13.44
C VAL A 40 7.31 -14.14 13.98
N TYR A 41 7.77 -15.36 13.72
CA TYR A 41 9.12 -15.80 14.04
C TYR A 41 10.00 -15.71 12.80
N ILE A 42 10.96 -14.79 12.81
CA ILE A 42 11.75 -14.46 11.62
C ILE A 42 13.25 -14.50 11.90
N CYS A 43 14.01 -14.85 10.87
CA CYS A 43 15.47 -14.81 10.92
C CYS A 43 15.99 -13.37 10.86
N SER A 44 17.25 -13.20 11.27
CA SER A 44 17.94 -11.91 11.25
C SER A 44 17.96 -11.25 9.86
N THR A 45 18.10 -12.04 8.79
CA THR A 45 18.07 -11.55 7.40
C THR A 45 16.73 -10.92 7.05
N CYS A 46 15.62 -11.64 7.27
CA CYS A 46 14.29 -11.10 7.02
C CYS A 46 14.04 -9.86 7.87
N ARG A 47 14.44 -9.86 9.15
CA ARG A 47 14.28 -8.72 10.05
C ARG A 47 14.99 -7.46 9.52
N ASN A 48 16.24 -7.62 9.06
CA ASN A 48 17.02 -6.52 8.52
C ASN A 48 16.43 -6.00 7.21
N GLN A 49 15.95 -6.87 6.33
CA GLN A 49 15.36 -6.47 5.05
C GLN A 49 13.99 -5.81 5.21
N ILE A 50 13.15 -6.29 6.13
CA ILE A 50 11.85 -5.65 6.46
C ILE A 50 12.07 -4.22 6.96
N GLY A 51 13.13 -3.99 7.74
CA GLY A 51 13.48 -2.66 8.24
C GLY A 51 14.16 -1.73 7.22
N ASN A 52 14.64 -2.27 6.09
CA ASN A 52 15.41 -1.52 5.10
C ASN A 52 14.77 -1.64 3.71
N GLN A 53 13.70 -0.88 3.49
CA GLN A 53 12.91 -0.89 2.25
C GLN A 53 13.70 -0.45 1.00
N ASP A 54 14.75 0.35 1.16
CA ASP A 54 15.55 0.88 0.03
C ASP A 54 16.55 -0.14 -0.56
N ASN A 55 16.82 -1.25 0.12
CA ASN A 55 17.81 -2.25 -0.31
C ASN A 55 17.33 -3.68 0.00
N MET A 56 16.11 -3.98 -0.44
CA MET A 56 15.53 -5.32 -0.34
C MET A 56 16.12 -6.25 -1.41
N ASP A 57 16.45 -7.47 -1.00
CA ASP A 57 16.94 -8.51 -1.90
C ASP A 57 15.75 -9.26 -2.51
N GLU A 58 15.42 -8.94 -3.76
CA GLU A 58 14.33 -9.61 -4.50
C GLU A 58 14.52 -11.13 -4.58
N ALA A 59 15.77 -11.62 -4.65
CA ALA A 59 16.03 -13.05 -4.76
C ALA A 59 15.72 -13.78 -3.45
N HIS A 60 16.02 -13.15 -2.31
CA HIS A 60 15.69 -13.67 -0.99
C HIS A 60 14.18 -13.79 -0.78
N PHE A 61 13.41 -12.79 -1.21
CA PHE A 61 11.96 -12.75 -1.04
C PHE A 61 11.15 -13.62 -2.00
N ASN A 62 11.79 -14.36 -2.91
CA ASN A 62 11.10 -15.40 -3.69
C ASN A 62 10.46 -16.48 -2.81
N CYS A 63 10.95 -16.67 -1.57
CA CYS A 63 10.33 -17.57 -0.61
C CYS A 63 8.90 -17.15 -0.20
N LEU A 64 8.54 -15.88 -0.39
CA LEU A 64 7.20 -15.38 -0.05
C LEU A 64 6.11 -15.98 -0.94
N ASN A 65 6.44 -16.53 -2.10
CA ASN A 65 5.49 -17.28 -2.95
C ASN A 65 4.89 -18.49 -2.21
N ASP A 66 5.62 -19.07 -1.26
CA ASP A 66 5.15 -20.18 -0.46
C ASP A 66 4.51 -19.67 0.85
N SER A 67 5.15 -18.70 1.52
CA SER A 67 4.64 -18.15 2.80
C SER A 67 3.33 -17.38 2.67
N MET A 68 2.99 -16.86 1.47
CA MET A 68 1.70 -16.21 1.22
C MET A 68 0.49 -17.14 1.40
N TRP A 69 0.70 -18.46 1.32
CA TRP A 69 -0.35 -19.48 1.50
C TRP A 69 -0.40 -20.05 2.92
N SER A 70 0.33 -19.46 3.87
CA SER A 70 0.33 -19.90 5.26
C SER A 70 -1.07 -19.78 5.88
N GLU A 71 -1.44 -20.72 6.75
CA GLU A 71 -2.67 -20.65 7.53
C GLU A 71 -2.62 -19.59 8.64
N THR A 72 -1.42 -19.03 8.91
CA THR A 72 -1.25 -18.03 9.97
C THR A 72 -1.49 -16.61 9.43
N PRO A 73 -2.47 -15.86 9.99
CA PRO A 73 -2.77 -14.50 9.53
C PRO A 73 -1.57 -13.55 9.56
N ALA A 74 -0.74 -13.59 10.61
CA ALA A 74 0.45 -12.72 10.71
C ALA A 74 1.47 -12.96 9.59
N VAL A 75 1.64 -14.21 9.16
CA VAL A 75 2.58 -14.59 8.08
C VAL A 75 2.03 -14.10 6.74
N VAL A 76 0.73 -14.27 6.50
CA VAL A 76 0.05 -13.78 5.29
C VAL A 76 0.12 -12.26 5.21
N VAL A 77 -0.19 -11.55 6.29
CA VAL A 77 -0.09 -10.08 6.36
C VAL A 77 1.32 -9.58 6.07
N MET A 78 2.34 -10.22 6.65
CA MET A 78 3.73 -9.84 6.38
C MET A 78 4.14 -10.13 4.94
N SER A 79 3.74 -11.28 4.39
CA SER A 79 4.00 -11.64 2.99
C SER A 79 3.34 -10.64 2.05
N TYR A 80 2.08 -10.29 2.28
CA TYR A 80 1.35 -9.26 1.53
C TYR A 80 2.08 -7.92 1.56
N ARG A 81 2.50 -7.45 2.74
CA ARG A 81 3.19 -6.17 2.91
C ARG A 81 4.51 -6.11 2.15
N ILE A 82 5.31 -7.16 2.23
CA ILE A 82 6.60 -7.22 1.56
C ILE A 82 6.41 -7.32 0.04
N LEU A 83 5.49 -8.17 -0.44
CA LEU A 83 5.19 -8.27 -1.87
C LEU A 83 4.69 -6.95 -2.46
N LYS A 84 3.84 -6.22 -1.72
CA LYS A 84 3.37 -4.88 -2.10
C LYS A 84 4.52 -3.86 -2.12
N ALA A 85 5.45 -3.93 -1.17
CA ALA A 85 6.65 -3.07 -1.16
C ALA A 85 7.59 -3.37 -2.33
N LEU A 86 7.69 -4.63 -2.77
CA LEU A 86 8.46 -5.07 -3.93
C LEU A 86 7.76 -4.79 -5.28
N GLY A 87 6.53 -4.27 -5.28
CA GLY A 87 5.76 -3.99 -6.50
C GLY A 87 5.28 -5.26 -7.24
N ARG A 88 5.18 -6.40 -6.55
CA ARG A 88 4.72 -7.68 -7.11
C ARG A 88 3.20 -7.81 -7.05
N GLU A 89 2.51 -6.92 -7.75
CA GLU A 89 1.03 -6.86 -7.78
C GLU A 89 0.41 -8.17 -8.28
N ASP A 90 1.11 -8.88 -9.19
CA ASP A 90 0.70 -10.17 -9.73
C ASP A 90 0.47 -11.23 -8.65
N LEU A 91 1.33 -11.27 -7.63
CA LEU A 91 1.22 -12.21 -6.52
C LEU A 91 0.23 -11.71 -5.47
N VAL A 92 0.20 -10.40 -5.24
CA VAL A 92 -0.71 -9.78 -4.27
C VAL A 92 -2.17 -10.05 -4.64
N ASP A 93 -2.52 -9.96 -5.92
CA ASP A 93 -3.89 -10.22 -6.39
C ASP A 93 -4.33 -11.68 -6.24
N MET A 94 -3.38 -12.62 -6.11
CA MET A 94 -3.67 -14.03 -5.86
C MET A 94 -3.89 -14.36 -4.38
N ILE A 95 -3.47 -13.49 -3.45
CA ILE A 95 -3.66 -13.72 -2.02
C ILE A 95 -5.13 -13.54 -1.67
N TYR A 96 -5.76 -14.64 -1.29
CA TYR A 96 -7.08 -14.60 -0.68
C TYR A 96 -6.93 -14.45 0.84
N MET A 97 -7.57 -13.43 1.40
CA MET A 97 -7.52 -13.10 2.81
C MET A 97 -8.86 -12.51 3.22
N GLU A 98 -9.28 -12.81 4.45
CA GLU A 98 -10.53 -12.29 5.00
C GLU A 98 -10.46 -10.75 5.14
N ASP A 99 -11.62 -10.09 5.08
CA ASP A 99 -11.70 -8.62 5.01
C ASP A 99 -11.06 -7.92 6.23
N ASP A 100 -11.11 -8.55 7.39
CA ASP A 100 -10.48 -8.09 8.63
C ASP A 100 -8.95 -8.23 8.59
N VAL A 101 -8.44 -9.37 8.11
CA VAL A 101 -6.99 -9.60 7.88
C VAL A 101 -6.45 -8.64 6.83
N LYS A 102 -7.24 -8.36 5.78
CA LYS A 102 -6.89 -7.37 4.75
C LYS A 102 -6.83 -5.96 5.28
N SER A 103 -7.83 -5.57 6.05
CA SER A 103 -7.84 -4.28 6.73
C SER A 103 -6.64 -4.13 7.66
N TRP A 104 -6.25 -5.20 8.36
CA TRP A 104 -5.05 -5.22 9.18
C TRP A 104 -3.76 -5.09 8.37
N ALA A 105 -3.66 -5.79 7.24
CA ALA A 105 -2.50 -5.71 6.38
C ALA A 105 -2.26 -4.30 5.83
N ASP A 106 -3.32 -3.61 5.42
CA ASP A 106 -3.26 -2.24 4.92
C ASP A 106 -3.03 -1.18 6.02
N ALA A 107 -3.41 -1.48 7.27
CA ALA A 107 -3.32 -0.53 8.39
C ALA A 107 -1.88 -0.06 8.70
N ALA A 108 -0.86 -0.91 8.62
CA ALA A 108 0.52 -0.50 8.90
C ALA A 108 1.31 -0.05 7.67
N ILE A 109 0.79 -0.27 6.47
CA ILE A 109 1.32 0.37 5.24
C ILE A 109 0.89 1.86 5.22
N GLY A 110 0.18 2.34 6.25
CA GLY A 110 -0.26 3.72 6.35
C GLY A 110 -1.12 4.08 5.15
N GLY A 111 -2.25 3.38 4.97
CA GLY A 111 -3.27 3.79 4.00
C GLY A 111 -2.74 4.06 2.59
N SER A 112 -1.84 3.22 2.09
CA SER A 112 -1.48 3.24 0.67
C SER A 112 -2.49 2.39 -0.11
N SER A 113 -3.71 2.90 -0.19
CA SER A 113 -4.52 2.74 -1.40
C SER A 113 -3.59 3.11 -2.54
N SER A 114 -3.34 2.18 -3.47
CA SER A 114 -2.54 2.31 -4.68
C SER A 114 -2.09 3.75 -4.89
N ASN A 115 -0.89 4.10 -4.43
CA ASN A 115 -0.39 5.47 -4.49
C ASN A 115 0.00 5.71 -5.95
N VAL A 116 -1.01 5.83 -6.81
CA VAL A 116 -0.88 6.41 -8.12
C VAL A 116 -0.39 7.81 -7.81
N VAL A 117 0.92 7.99 -7.92
CA VAL A 117 1.56 9.29 -7.69
C VAL A 117 1.09 10.19 -8.80
N VAL A 118 -0.04 10.85 -8.58
CA VAL A 118 -0.64 11.74 -9.55
C VAL A 118 0.13 13.05 -9.52
N LYS A 119 0.72 13.40 -10.65
CA LYS A 119 1.47 14.64 -10.82
C LYS A 119 0.67 15.65 -11.64
N ASP A 120 0.86 16.92 -11.33
CA ASP A 120 0.37 18.03 -12.14
C ASP A 120 1.19 18.19 -13.43
N SER A 121 0.80 19.15 -14.27
CA SER A 121 1.49 19.47 -15.54
C SER A 121 2.98 19.83 -15.39
N ASN A 122 3.41 20.27 -14.20
CA ASN A 122 4.80 20.63 -13.89
C ASN A 122 5.55 19.51 -13.15
N GLY A 123 4.95 18.33 -12.97
CA GLY A 123 5.55 17.22 -12.25
C GLY A 123 5.44 17.30 -10.72
N VAL A 124 4.64 18.23 -10.19
CA VAL A 124 4.41 18.36 -8.74
C VAL A 124 3.40 17.30 -8.29
N VAL A 125 3.73 16.57 -7.23
CA VAL A 125 2.85 15.55 -6.65
C VAL A 125 1.62 16.20 -6.03
N LEU A 126 0.44 15.70 -6.42
CA LEU A 126 -0.85 16.09 -5.90
C LEU A 126 -1.29 15.11 -4.81
N ASN A 127 -1.90 15.63 -3.75
CA ASN A 127 -2.48 14.84 -2.67
C ASN A 127 -3.97 15.15 -2.51
N THR A 128 -4.72 14.21 -1.93
CA THR A 128 -6.11 14.46 -1.52
C THR A 128 -6.18 15.65 -0.57
N GLY A 129 -7.10 16.59 -0.82
CA GLY A 129 -7.25 17.84 -0.09
C GLY A 129 -6.53 19.04 -0.72
N ASP A 130 -5.64 18.82 -1.69
CA ASP A 130 -4.92 19.92 -2.35
C ASP A 130 -5.87 20.82 -3.18
N SER A 131 -5.35 21.99 -3.55
CA SER A 131 -5.98 22.89 -4.51
C SER A 131 -5.17 22.94 -5.80
N VAL A 132 -5.86 22.95 -6.93
CA VAL A 132 -5.26 22.99 -8.27
C VAL A 132 -5.93 24.05 -9.13
N VAL A 133 -5.21 24.55 -10.13
CA VAL A 133 -5.68 25.52 -11.11
C VAL A 133 -5.68 24.88 -12.48
N ILE A 134 -6.78 25.06 -13.20
CA ILE A 134 -6.92 24.59 -14.57
C ILE A 134 -6.08 25.48 -15.50
N ILE A 135 -5.14 24.90 -16.26
CA ILE A 135 -4.26 25.65 -17.17
C ILE A 135 -4.77 25.73 -18.61
N LYS A 136 -5.80 24.95 -18.96
CA LYS A 136 -6.40 24.90 -20.30
C LYS A 136 -7.92 24.80 -20.22
N ASP A 137 -8.66 25.39 -21.16
CA ASP A 137 -10.12 25.23 -21.21
C ASP A 137 -10.48 23.75 -21.47
N LEU A 138 -11.29 23.17 -20.58
CA LEU A 138 -11.74 21.77 -20.66
C LEU A 138 -13.26 21.73 -20.80
N GLU A 139 -13.74 21.09 -21.86
CA GLU A 139 -15.18 20.86 -22.04
C GLU A 139 -15.63 19.68 -21.18
N VAL A 140 -16.58 19.92 -20.26
CA VAL A 140 -17.08 18.88 -19.36
C VAL A 140 -18.21 18.13 -20.05
N LYS A 141 -17.93 16.89 -20.43
CA LYS A 141 -18.95 15.99 -20.99
C LYS A 141 -20.06 15.76 -19.96
N GLY A 142 -21.31 15.95 -20.38
CA GLY A 142 -22.50 15.70 -19.55
C GLY A 142 -22.94 16.84 -18.63
N ALA A 143 -22.11 17.86 -18.40
CA ALA A 143 -22.48 19.03 -17.58
C ALA A 143 -22.84 20.28 -18.40
N GLY A 144 -22.58 20.27 -19.71
CA GLY A 144 -22.95 21.36 -20.62
C GLY A 144 -22.20 22.68 -20.39
N PHE A 145 -21.11 22.66 -19.62
CA PHE A 145 -20.25 23.82 -19.39
C PHE A 145 -18.78 23.51 -19.67
N THR A 146 -18.00 24.56 -19.93
CA THR A 146 -16.54 24.48 -20.07
C THR A 146 -15.89 24.93 -18.78
N ALA A 147 -15.05 24.09 -18.18
CA ALA A 147 -14.17 24.49 -17.09
C ALA A 147 -13.06 25.38 -17.69
N LYS A 148 -13.09 26.67 -17.35
CA LYS A 148 -12.22 27.67 -17.96
C LYS A 148 -10.82 27.64 -17.36
N ARG A 149 -9.83 28.00 -18.17
CA ARG A 149 -8.48 28.27 -17.70
C ARG A 149 -8.52 29.32 -16.57
N GLY A 150 -7.75 29.07 -15.52
CA GLY A 150 -7.67 29.91 -14.32
C GLY A 150 -8.69 29.55 -13.24
N THR A 151 -9.65 28.65 -13.51
CA THR A 151 -10.54 28.15 -12.46
C THR A 151 -9.76 27.34 -11.42
N THR A 152 -9.90 27.71 -10.15
CA THR A 152 -9.35 26.95 -9.02
C THR A 152 -10.33 25.87 -8.56
N VAL A 153 -9.82 24.65 -8.45
CA VAL A 153 -10.52 23.49 -7.90
C VAL A 153 -9.89 23.19 -6.55
N ARG A 154 -10.69 23.30 -5.48
CA ARG A 154 -10.22 23.09 -4.10
C ARG A 154 -10.68 21.74 -3.59
N ASN A 155 -9.94 21.19 -2.62
CA ASN A 155 -10.26 19.95 -1.94
C ASN A 155 -10.41 18.78 -2.95
N ILE A 156 -9.38 18.58 -3.77
CA ILE A 156 -9.36 17.50 -4.76
C ILE A 156 -9.26 16.13 -4.09
N SER A 157 -9.76 15.10 -4.75
CA SER A 157 -9.58 13.71 -4.34
C SER A 157 -8.87 12.93 -5.43
N ILE A 158 -8.03 11.96 -5.04
CA ILE A 158 -7.35 11.07 -5.99
C ILE A 158 -8.18 9.79 -6.13
N PRO A 159 -8.85 9.58 -7.27
CA PRO A 159 -9.59 8.35 -7.53
C PRO A 159 -8.64 7.16 -7.71
N SER A 160 -9.01 6.01 -7.17
CA SER A 160 -8.24 4.76 -7.29
C SER A 160 -8.52 4.00 -8.58
N ASP A 161 -9.54 4.39 -9.34
CA ASP A 161 -10.03 3.69 -10.54
C ASP A 161 -9.48 4.25 -11.86
N VAL A 162 -9.01 5.50 -11.89
CA VAL A 162 -8.52 6.14 -13.13
C VAL A 162 -7.18 6.83 -12.90
N ALA A 163 -6.12 6.26 -13.48
CA ALA A 163 -4.80 6.88 -13.53
C ALA A 163 -4.84 8.23 -14.28
N ASP A 164 -3.96 9.16 -13.89
CA ASP A 164 -3.82 10.51 -14.46
C ASP A 164 -5.06 11.42 -14.35
N HIS A 165 -6.03 11.06 -13.50
CA HIS A 165 -7.20 11.89 -13.21
C HIS A 165 -7.26 12.24 -11.72
N ILE A 166 -7.80 13.42 -11.44
CA ILE A 166 -8.26 13.79 -10.11
C ILE A 166 -9.75 14.07 -10.15
N GLU A 167 -10.39 13.89 -9.02
CA GLU A 167 -11.76 14.24 -8.82
C GLU A 167 -11.83 15.62 -8.14
N GLY A 168 -12.66 16.50 -8.68
CA GLY A 168 -12.79 17.86 -8.18
C GLY A 168 -14.21 18.40 -8.35
N ARG A 169 -14.49 19.52 -7.67
CA ARG A 169 -15.76 20.23 -7.83
C ARG A 169 -15.56 21.52 -8.61
N VAL A 170 -16.30 21.66 -9.72
CA VAL A 170 -16.37 22.90 -10.51
C VAL A 170 -17.84 23.28 -10.63
N ASN A 171 -18.18 24.53 -10.29
CA ASN A 171 -19.55 25.03 -10.31
C ASN A 171 -20.56 24.15 -9.52
N GLY A 172 -20.10 23.52 -8.43
CA GLY A 172 -20.93 22.64 -7.59
C GLY A 172 -21.10 21.22 -8.12
N THR A 173 -20.63 20.91 -9.34
CA THR A 173 -20.67 19.57 -9.93
C THR A 173 -19.35 18.83 -9.68
N LYS A 174 -19.45 17.56 -9.28
CA LYS A 174 -18.29 16.66 -9.13
C LYS A 174 -17.89 16.15 -10.51
N ILE A 175 -16.64 16.35 -10.90
CA ILE A 175 -16.12 16.00 -12.23
C ILE A 175 -14.71 15.39 -12.13
N TYR A 176 -14.36 14.57 -13.10
CA TYR A 176 -12.99 14.07 -13.29
C TYR A 176 -12.19 15.02 -14.19
N LEU A 177 -10.99 15.37 -13.76
CA LEU A 177 -10.08 16.28 -14.46
C LEU A 177 -8.76 15.58 -14.69
N LYS A 178 -8.26 15.63 -15.92
CA LYS A 178 -6.99 15.04 -16.30
C LYS A 178 -5.82 15.92 -15.83
N THR A 179 -4.83 15.33 -15.18
CA THR A 179 -3.82 16.09 -14.41
C THR A 179 -2.79 16.82 -15.25
N GLU A 180 -2.61 16.41 -16.51
CA GLU A 180 -1.78 17.12 -17.49
C GLU A 180 -2.24 18.57 -17.74
N PHE A 181 -3.50 18.89 -17.45
CA PHE A 181 -4.10 20.23 -17.60
C PHE A 181 -4.32 20.95 -16.27
N LEU A 182 -3.71 20.46 -15.19
CA LEU A 182 -3.81 21.03 -13.86
C LEU A 182 -2.44 21.49 -13.39
N LYS A 183 -2.44 22.51 -12.53
CA LYS A 183 -1.26 23.01 -11.82
C LYS A 183 -1.59 23.12 -10.34
N LYS A 184 -0.73 22.65 -9.44
CA LYS A 184 -0.91 22.86 -8.00
C LYS A 184 -0.94 24.37 -7.68
N ALA A 185 -1.96 24.79 -6.93
CA ALA A 185 -2.23 26.19 -6.58
C ALA A 185 -1.31 26.68 -5.45
#